data_AF-K5X369-F1
#
_entry.id   AF-K5X369-F1
#
_cell.length_a   1.000
_cell.length_b   1.000
_cell.length_c   1.000
_cell.angle_alpha   90.00
_cell.angle_beta   90.00
_cell.angle_gamma   90.00
#
_symmetry.space_group_name_H-M   'P 1'
#
loop_
_entity.id
_entity.type
_entity.pdbx_description
1 polymer ?
#
loop_
_entity_poly.entity_id
_entity_poly.type
_entity_poly.pdbx_seq_one_letter_code
_entity_poly.pdbx_strand_id
1 'polypeptide(L)'
;MSAPFQYCGASYSRMSSSYTPEIIVPQRPYAANIQRNHTHSIGVVEFWVNGQKGIRLSDAQARIFTGLAHADDRLLEGFGVKVTYRIEWPGYGAFGKQKHALRATREKESITRAKMAIHVAEVMKDFIEEMTPLSTSDPSWRVGERYIEFEDLYLLEIHHVAKASLQPVIAYRPRYVYPQSCPPPTSAAAYSAYPSYGWP
;
A
#
# COMPACT_ATOMS: atom_id res chain seq x y z
N MET A 1 33.95 42.76 -9.87
CA MET A 1 34.52 41.42 -9.60
C MET A 1 33.39 40.56 -9.07
N SER A 2 32.71 39.82 -9.94
CA SER A 2 31.55 38.98 -9.59
C SER A 2 31.99 37.53 -9.61
N ALA A 3 31.86 36.84 -8.48
CA ALA A 3 32.14 35.42 -8.37
C ALA A 3 31.09 34.60 -9.15
N PRO A 4 31.47 33.51 -9.83
CA PRO A 4 30.50 32.63 -10.46
C PRO A 4 29.80 31.79 -9.39
N PHE A 5 28.46 31.84 -9.37
CA PHE A 5 27.65 30.88 -8.63
C PHE A 5 27.86 29.50 -9.25
N GLN A 6 28.51 28.63 -8.50
CA GLN A 6 28.74 27.24 -8.85
C GLN A 6 27.39 26.53 -8.81
N TYR A 7 26.77 26.33 -9.98
CA TYR A 7 25.62 25.45 -10.11
C TYR A 7 26.04 24.06 -9.65
N CYS A 8 25.45 23.58 -8.55
CA CYS A 8 25.52 22.18 -8.19
C CYS A 8 24.66 21.43 -9.22
N GLY A 9 25.28 21.01 -10.31
CA GLY A 9 24.65 20.15 -11.29
C GLY A 9 24.29 18.84 -10.59
N ALA A 10 23.00 18.66 -10.29
CA ALA A 10 22.48 17.36 -9.90
C ALA A 10 22.58 16.45 -11.12
N SER A 11 23.74 15.81 -11.28
CA SER A 11 23.87 14.64 -12.12
C SER A 11 22.94 13.59 -11.54
N TYR A 12 21.77 13.40 -12.17
CA TYR A 12 20.87 12.28 -11.91
C TYR A 12 21.55 10.99 -12.39
N SER A 13 22.59 10.60 -11.67
CA SER A 13 23.12 9.26 -11.76
C SER A 13 22.02 8.35 -11.24
N ARG A 14 21.55 7.44 -12.10
CA ARG A 14 20.73 6.28 -11.71
C ARG A 14 21.58 5.47 -10.72
N MET A 15 21.56 5.86 -9.45
CA MET A 15 22.28 5.18 -8.39
C MET A 15 21.72 3.77 -8.31
N SER A 16 22.61 2.81 -8.56
CA SER A 16 22.40 1.38 -8.38
C SER A 16 21.85 1.10 -6.99
N SER A 17 20.66 0.49 -6.94
CA SER A 17 20.12 -0.32 -5.83
C SER A 17 20.61 0.09 -4.43
N SER A 18 20.33 1.32 -4.00
CA SER A 18 20.38 1.66 -2.58
C SER A 18 19.10 1.12 -1.95
N TYR A 19 19.24 0.15 -1.04
CA TYR A 19 18.17 -0.42 -0.20
C TYR A 19 17.15 0.66 0.19
N THR A 20 16.01 0.72 -0.49
CA THR A 20 14.86 1.48 0.01
C THR A 20 14.35 0.70 1.21
N PRO A 21 14.37 1.28 2.42
CA PRO A 21 13.89 0.56 3.60
C PRO A 21 12.42 0.23 3.36
N GLU A 22 12.10 -1.05 3.44
CA GLU A 22 10.73 -1.50 3.54
C GLU A 22 10.26 -1.21 4.97
N ILE A 23 9.22 -0.40 5.09
CA ILE A 23 8.63 -0.05 6.38
C ILE A 23 7.24 -0.68 6.44
N ILE A 24 7.04 -1.62 7.37
CA ILE A 24 5.72 -2.20 7.61
C ILE A 24 4.83 -1.13 8.24
N VAL A 25 3.65 -0.91 7.68
CA VAL A 25 2.66 0.02 8.22
C VAL A 25 2.15 -0.54 9.55
N PRO A 26 2.30 0.18 10.68
CA PRO A 26 1.95 -0.33 12.01
C PRO A 26 0.44 -0.30 12.23
N GLN A 27 -0.28 -1.24 11.62
CA GLN A 27 -1.71 -1.38 11.81
C GLN A 27 -2.04 -2.02 13.16
N ARG A 28 -3.07 -1.51 13.84
CA ARG A 28 -3.59 -2.15 15.05
C ARG A 28 -4.20 -3.51 14.66
N PRO A 29 -3.87 -4.62 15.35
CA PRO A 29 -4.55 -5.88 15.12
C PRO A 29 -6.05 -5.73 15.38
N TYR A 30 -6.88 -6.11 14.43
CA TYR A 30 -8.32 -6.06 14.59
C TYR A 30 -8.76 -7.05 15.67
N ALA A 31 -9.34 -6.55 16.76
CA ALA A 31 -9.92 -7.36 17.82
C ALA A 31 -11.43 -7.50 17.61
N ALA A 32 -11.89 -8.68 17.16
CA ALA A 32 -13.32 -8.96 17.16
C ALA A 32 -13.82 -9.28 18.57
N ASN A 33 -15.06 -8.89 18.86
CA ASN A 33 -15.80 -9.43 20.01
C ASN A 33 -16.30 -10.84 19.63
N ILE A 34 -15.47 -11.86 19.88
CA ILE A 34 -15.69 -13.22 19.36
C ILE A 34 -16.78 -13.94 20.18
N GLN A 35 -17.98 -14.08 19.62
CA GLN A 35 -18.82 -15.25 19.90
C GLN A 35 -18.22 -16.44 19.15
N ARG A 36 -17.70 -17.41 19.91
CA ARG A 36 -16.95 -18.59 19.45
C ARG A 36 -17.86 -19.58 18.71
N ASN A 37 -18.18 -19.28 17.46
CA ASN A 37 -18.65 -20.32 16.54
C ASN A 37 -17.45 -20.78 15.72
N HIS A 38 -17.15 -22.08 15.77
CA HIS A 38 -16.10 -22.73 14.99
C HIS A 38 -16.13 -22.24 13.54
N THR A 39 -15.21 -21.33 13.23
CA THR A 39 -15.08 -20.73 11.91
C THR A 39 -13.80 -21.27 11.31
N HIS A 40 -13.84 -21.70 10.05
CA HIS A 40 -12.64 -22.07 9.31
C HIS A 40 -11.65 -20.90 9.34
N SER A 41 -10.51 -21.11 10.00
CA SER A 41 -9.41 -20.16 9.99
C SER A 41 -8.46 -20.52 8.86
N ILE A 42 -8.25 -19.60 7.93
CA ILE A 42 -7.11 -19.72 7.02
C ILE A 42 -5.84 -19.32 7.76
N GLY A 43 -4.73 -19.96 7.38
CA GLY A 43 -3.40 -19.50 7.78
C GLY A 43 -3.08 -18.12 7.22
N VAL A 44 -1.94 -17.56 7.64
CA VAL A 44 -1.41 -16.34 7.05
C VAL A 44 -1.16 -16.59 5.56
N VAL A 45 -1.75 -15.75 4.71
CA VAL A 45 -1.52 -15.78 3.27
C VAL A 45 -0.37 -14.85 2.96
N GLU A 46 0.73 -15.37 2.43
CA GLU A 46 1.86 -14.55 2.01
C GLU A 46 1.88 -14.29 0.50
N PHE A 47 2.41 -13.13 0.11
CA PHE A 47 2.60 -12.75 -1.28
C PHE A 47 4.09 -12.69 -1.59
N TRP A 48 4.50 -13.36 -2.66
CA TRP A 48 5.88 -13.43 -3.12
C TRP A 48 5.94 -13.23 -4.63
N VAL A 49 6.75 -12.29 -5.10
CA VAL A 49 6.93 -11.99 -6.53
C VAL A 49 8.41 -12.19 -6.87
N ASN A 50 8.72 -13.12 -7.77
CA ASN A 50 10.09 -13.44 -8.19
C ASN A 50 11.06 -13.71 -7.01
N GLY A 51 10.57 -14.37 -5.95
CA GLY A 51 11.34 -14.66 -4.74
C GLY A 51 11.47 -13.49 -3.75
N GLN A 52 10.93 -12.31 -4.06
CA GLN A 52 10.85 -11.18 -3.14
C GLN A 52 9.49 -11.15 -2.44
N LYS A 53 9.48 -10.89 -1.12
CA LYS A 53 8.22 -10.73 -0.37
C LYS A 53 7.50 -9.46 -0.81
N GLY A 54 6.20 -9.61 -0.99
CA GLY A 54 5.27 -8.55 -1.33
C GLY A 54 4.95 -8.42 -2.83
N ILE A 55 3.72 -8.02 -3.12
CA ILE A 55 3.28 -7.56 -4.44
C ILE A 55 2.94 -6.06 -4.38
N ARG A 56 3.39 -5.29 -5.37
CA ARG A 56 3.05 -3.86 -5.45
C ARG A 56 1.55 -3.70 -5.70
N LEU A 57 0.88 -2.81 -4.98
CA LEU A 57 -0.57 -2.62 -5.13
C LEU A 57 -0.95 -2.09 -6.52
N SER A 58 -0.10 -1.25 -7.12
CA SER A 58 -0.30 -0.77 -8.49
C SER A 58 -0.26 -1.91 -9.51
N ASP A 59 0.64 -2.87 -9.33
CA ASP A 59 0.79 -4.01 -10.25
C ASP A 59 -0.40 -4.96 -10.11
N ALA A 60 -0.83 -5.21 -8.87
CA ALA A 60 -2.04 -5.98 -8.59
C ALA A 60 -3.29 -5.33 -9.22
N GLN A 61 -3.44 -4.01 -9.11
CA GLN A 61 -4.54 -3.28 -9.74
C GLN A 61 -4.49 -3.36 -11.28
N ALA A 62 -3.30 -3.25 -11.86
CA ALA A 62 -3.06 -3.40 -13.30
C ALA A 62 -3.15 -4.87 -13.78
N ARG A 63 -3.39 -5.82 -12.86
CA ARG A 63 -3.44 -7.26 -13.11
C ARG A 63 -2.13 -7.85 -13.64
N ILE A 64 -1.01 -7.28 -13.21
CA ILE A 64 0.34 -7.74 -13.53
C ILE A 64 0.76 -8.72 -12.43
N PHE A 65 0.66 -10.02 -12.72
CA PHE A 65 0.99 -11.10 -11.78
C PHE A 65 2.19 -11.94 -12.23
N THR A 66 2.97 -11.45 -13.19
CA THR A 66 4.17 -12.15 -13.67
C THR A 66 5.14 -12.39 -12.52
N GLY A 67 5.39 -13.65 -12.21
CA GLY A 67 6.27 -14.05 -11.10
C GLY A 67 5.61 -14.13 -9.73
N LEU A 68 4.29 -13.90 -9.61
CA LEU A 68 3.55 -14.09 -8.36
C LEU A 68 3.47 -15.59 -8.03
N ALA A 69 4.01 -15.97 -6.87
CA ALA A 69 3.99 -17.34 -6.38
C ALA A 69 2.55 -17.79 -6.08
N HIS A 70 2.17 -18.94 -6.65
CA HIS A 70 0.88 -19.59 -6.48
C HIS A 70 -0.32 -18.64 -6.72
N ALA A 71 -0.27 -17.87 -7.80
CA ALA A 71 -1.29 -16.90 -8.17
C ALA A 71 -2.72 -17.49 -8.24
N ASP A 72 -2.84 -18.76 -8.61
CA ASP A 72 -4.11 -19.48 -8.80
C ASP A 72 -4.63 -20.22 -7.56
N ASP A 73 -3.90 -20.19 -6.44
CA ASP A 73 -4.32 -20.85 -5.20
C ASP A 73 -5.65 -20.31 -4.70
N ARG A 74 -6.53 -21.24 -4.31
CA ARG A 74 -7.86 -20.98 -3.77
C ARG A 74 -7.79 -20.87 -2.26
N LEU A 75 -7.77 -19.65 -1.75
CA LEU A 75 -7.45 -19.39 -0.35
C LEU A 75 -8.67 -19.27 0.57
N LEU A 76 -9.86 -19.07 0.01
CA LEU A 76 -11.09 -18.80 0.77
C LEU A 76 -12.10 -19.95 0.71
N GLU A 77 -11.62 -21.20 0.63
CA GLU A 77 -12.51 -22.36 0.73
C GLU A 77 -13.23 -22.37 2.09
N GLY A 78 -14.55 -22.54 2.07
CA GLY A 78 -15.38 -22.48 3.29
C GLY A 78 -15.75 -21.09 3.79
N PHE A 79 -15.30 -20.00 3.14
CA PHE A 79 -15.79 -18.65 3.45
C PHE A 79 -17.19 -18.40 2.87
N GLY A 80 -17.92 -17.47 3.49
CA GLY A 80 -19.18 -16.98 2.97
C GLY A 80 -19.01 -16.22 1.65
N VAL A 81 -20.13 -15.77 1.06
CA VAL A 81 -20.15 -15.09 -0.26
C VAL A 81 -19.31 -13.80 -0.28
N LYS A 82 -19.14 -13.14 0.87
CA LYS A 82 -18.43 -11.87 1.01
C LYS A 82 -17.40 -11.96 2.13
N VAL A 83 -16.31 -11.24 1.97
CA VAL A 83 -15.31 -10.95 3.00
C VAL A 83 -15.16 -9.45 3.16
N THR A 84 -14.83 -9.02 4.37
CA THR A 84 -14.53 -7.63 4.71
C THR A 84 -13.03 -7.49 4.88
N TYR A 85 -12.42 -6.58 4.13
CA TYR A 85 -11.04 -6.15 4.38
C TYR A 85 -11.07 -5.03 5.41
N ARG A 86 -10.23 -5.13 6.44
CA ARG A 86 -10.10 -4.17 7.54
C ARG A 86 -8.75 -3.48 7.43
N ILE A 87 -8.77 -2.15 7.35
CA ILE A 87 -7.57 -1.32 7.31
C ILE A 87 -7.57 -0.47 8.59
N GLU A 88 -6.54 -0.65 9.40
CA GLU A 88 -6.33 0.09 10.66
C GLU A 88 -5.10 1.00 10.48
N TRP A 89 -5.20 1.95 9.55
CA TRP A 89 -4.06 2.80 9.16
C TRP A 89 -3.72 3.83 10.25
N PRO A 90 -2.43 4.01 10.60
CA PRO A 90 -2.05 4.96 11.65
C PRO A 90 -2.48 6.39 11.32
N GLY A 91 -3.12 7.04 12.29
CA GLY A 91 -3.54 8.44 12.13
C GLY A 91 -4.93 8.63 11.53
N TYR A 92 -5.57 7.57 11.01
CA TYR A 92 -6.95 7.60 10.52
C TYR A 92 -7.87 6.69 11.35
N GLY A 93 -9.18 6.83 11.12
CA GLY A 93 -10.18 5.91 11.67
C GLY A 93 -10.15 4.54 11.00
N ALA A 94 -10.72 3.54 11.66
CA ALA A 94 -10.88 2.21 11.10
C ALA A 94 -11.65 2.26 9.77
N PHE A 95 -11.09 1.65 8.74
CA PHE A 95 -11.70 1.57 7.42
C PHE A 95 -11.99 0.12 7.06
N GLY A 96 -13.12 -0.13 6.41
CA GLY A 96 -13.49 -1.47 6.04
C GLY A 96 -14.36 -1.52 4.80
N LYS A 97 -14.03 -2.44 3.89
CA LYS A 97 -14.80 -2.61 2.65
C LYS A 97 -15.02 -4.08 2.34
N GLN A 98 -16.24 -4.39 1.91
CA GLN A 98 -16.64 -5.73 1.54
C GLN A 98 -16.32 -6.02 0.07
N LYS A 99 -15.85 -7.23 -0.20
CA LYS A 99 -15.68 -7.78 -1.55
C LYS A 99 -16.26 -9.19 -1.60
N HIS A 100 -16.63 -9.62 -2.79
CA HIS A 100 -17.11 -10.98 -3.02
C HIS A 100 -15.95 -11.98 -2.89
N ALA A 101 -16.13 -13.02 -2.08
CA ALA A 101 -15.14 -14.06 -1.84
C ALA A 101 -15.31 -15.29 -2.75
N LEU A 102 -16.42 -15.32 -3.50
CA LEU A 102 -16.75 -16.37 -4.46
C LEU A 102 -16.89 -15.77 -5.86
N ARG A 103 -16.46 -16.52 -6.87
CA ARG A 103 -16.64 -16.16 -8.27
C ARG A 103 -18.12 -16.29 -8.66
N ALA A 104 -18.61 -15.38 -9.49
CA ALA A 104 -19.98 -15.38 -10.02
C ALA A 104 -20.16 -16.39 -11.17
N THR A 105 -19.62 -17.59 -11.03
CA THR A 105 -19.77 -18.70 -11.98
C THR A 105 -20.86 -19.66 -11.53
N ARG A 106 -21.31 -20.53 -12.46
CA ARG A 106 -22.33 -21.56 -12.19
C ARG A 106 -21.93 -22.47 -11.02
N GLU A 107 -20.63 -22.70 -10.85
CA GLU A 107 -20.02 -23.29 -9.67
C GLU A 107 -19.40 -22.18 -8.80
N LYS A 108 -19.73 -22.16 -7.50
CA LYS A 108 -19.26 -21.16 -6.54
C LYS A 108 -17.82 -21.47 -6.12
N GLU A 109 -16.87 -21.05 -6.95
CA GLU A 109 -15.45 -21.22 -6.65
C GLU A 109 -14.93 -20.09 -5.78
N SER A 110 -14.05 -20.39 -4.82
CA SER A 110 -13.35 -19.38 -4.03
C SER A 110 -12.39 -18.57 -4.89
N ILE A 111 -12.16 -17.31 -4.51
CA ILE A 111 -11.21 -16.45 -5.24
C ILE A 111 -9.77 -16.97 -5.12
N THR A 112 -9.00 -16.70 -6.18
CA THR A 112 -7.58 -17.00 -6.22
C THR A 112 -6.76 -15.98 -5.43
N ARG A 113 -5.51 -16.32 -5.10
CA ARG A 113 -4.53 -15.41 -4.50
C ARG A 113 -4.35 -14.12 -5.30
N ALA A 114 -4.23 -14.21 -6.62
CA ALA A 114 -4.15 -13.04 -7.50
C ALA A 114 -5.41 -12.16 -7.38
N LYS A 115 -6.61 -12.76 -7.35
CA LYS A 115 -7.86 -12.01 -7.19
C LYS A 115 -7.98 -11.38 -5.81
N MET A 116 -7.44 -12.02 -4.78
CA MET A 116 -7.33 -11.45 -3.44
C MET A 116 -6.42 -10.21 -3.41
N ALA A 117 -5.27 -10.25 -4.10
CA ALA A 117 -4.40 -9.08 -4.24
C ALA A 117 -5.11 -7.91 -4.95
N ILE A 118 -5.90 -8.19 -6.01
CA ILE A 118 -6.74 -7.17 -6.68
C ILE A 118 -7.71 -6.53 -5.68
N HIS A 119 -8.40 -7.34 -4.88
CA HIS A 119 -9.35 -6.82 -3.90
C HIS A 119 -8.67 -5.88 -2.90
N VAL A 120 -7.51 -6.25 -2.36
CA VAL A 120 -6.76 -5.38 -1.45
C VAL A 120 -6.34 -4.09 -2.15
N ALA A 121 -5.83 -4.18 -3.38
CA ALA A 121 -5.43 -3.01 -4.16
C ALA A 121 -6.60 -2.04 -4.38
N GLU A 122 -7.78 -2.55 -4.74
CA GLU A 122 -9.00 -1.74 -4.87
C GLU A 122 -9.39 -1.09 -3.53
N VAL A 123 -9.42 -1.88 -2.44
CA VAL A 123 -9.77 -1.37 -1.10
C VAL A 123 -8.80 -0.30 -0.62
N MET A 124 -7.50 -0.46 -0.87
CA MET A 124 -6.49 0.53 -0.51
C MET A 124 -6.59 1.80 -1.35
N LYS A 125 -6.93 1.69 -2.64
CA LYS A 125 -7.19 2.86 -3.47
C LYS A 125 -8.39 3.65 -2.94
N ASP A 126 -9.49 2.95 -2.66
CA ASP A 126 -10.69 3.55 -2.06
C ASP A 126 -10.36 4.24 -0.73
N PHE A 127 -9.57 3.58 0.13
CA PHE A 127 -9.09 4.15 1.39
C PHE A 127 -8.30 5.45 1.17
N ILE A 128 -7.33 5.47 0.25
CA ILE A 128 -6.52 6.67 0.00
C ILE A 128 -7.40 7.81 -0.53
N GLU A 129 -8.31 7.52 -1.47
CA GLU A 129 -9.23 8.52 -2.03
C GLU A 129 -10.13 9.14 -0.95
N GLU A 130 -10.67 8.33 -0.04
CA GLU A 130 -11.53 8.79 1.05
C GLU A 130 -10.76 9.54 2.16
N MET A 131 -9.50 9.17 2.43
CA MET A 131 -8.70 9.74 3.53
C MET A 131 -7.84 10.94 3.12
N THR A 132 -7.55 11.11 1.83
CA THR A 132 -6.79 12.26 1.30
C THR A 132 -7.32 13.63 1.76
N PRO A 133 -8.64 13.92 1.72
CA PRO A 133 -9.17 15.21 2.17
C PRO A 133 -9.20 15.36 3.70
N LEU A 134 -8.96 14.29 4.47
CA LEU A 134 -9.08 14.27 5.92
C LEU A 134 -7.74 14.59 6.61
N SER A 135 -7.83 15.21 7.78
CA SER A 135 -6.67 15.38 8.66
C SER A 135 -6.29 14.06 9.33
N THR A 136 -5.00 13.75 9.36
CA THR A 136 -4.45 12.63 10.12
C THR A 136 -3.97 13.09 11.51
N SER A 137 -4.11 12.26 12.53
CA SER A 137 -3.47 12.48 13.83
C SER A 137 -1.99 12.11 13.85
N ASP A 138 -1.51 11.40 12.82
CA ASP A 138 -0.10 11.06 12.62
C ASP A 138 0.37 11.48 11.21
N PRO A 139 1.05 12.63 11.08
CA PRO A 139 1.53 13.14 9.80
C PRO A 139 2.52 12.23 9.08
N SER A 140 3.23 11.34 9.80
CA SER A 140 4.22 10.44 9.18
C SER A 140 3.56 9.35 8.32
N TRP A 141 2.29 9.07 8.57
CA TRP A 141 1.47 8.10 7.84
C TRP A 141 0.38 8.76 7.00
N ARG A 142 0.52 10.05 6.67
CA ARG A 142 -0.46 10.73 5.82
C ARG A 142 -0.50 10.09 4.42
N VAL A 143 -1.70 9.84 3.91
CA VAL A 143 -1.91 9.38 2.54
C VAL A 143 -2.37 10.51 1.63
N GLY A 144 -2.09 10.37 0.33
CA GLY A 144 -2.49 11.31 -0.70
C GLY A 144 -1.31 11.96 -1.41
N GLU A 145 -1.61 12.87 -2.33
CA GLU A 145 -0.61 13.55 -3.16
C GLU A 145 0.48 14.19 -2.30
N ARG A 146 1.75 13.97 -2.67
CA ARG A 146 2.95 14.47 -1.95
C ARG A 146 3.25 13.80 -0.60
N TYR A 147 2.47 12.80 -0.19
CA TYR A 147 2.73 11.98 1.00
C TYR A 147 2.89 10.51 0.60
N ILE A 148 2.20 9.57 1.26
CA ILE A 148 2.19 8.17 0.88
C ILE A 148 1.17 7.98 -0.25
N GLU A 149 1.68 7.64 -1.44
CA GLU A 149 0.86 7.39 -2.62
C GLU A 149 0.59 5.91 -2.81
N PHE A 150 -0.43 5.59 -3.62
CA PHE A 150 -0.88 4.22 -3.83
C PHE A 150 0.22 3.30 -4.37
N GLU A 151 1.10 3.81 -5.23
CA GLU A 151 2.13 2.98 -5.83
C GLU A 151 3.40 2.87 -4.96
N ASP A 152 3.43 3.50 -3.79
CA ASP A 152 4.48 3.28 -2.79
C ASP A 152 4.18 2.05 -1.92
N LEU A 153 3.00 1.45 -2.09
CA LEU A 153 2.47 0.42 -1.23
C LEU A 153 2.62 -0.99 -1.81
N TYR A 154 2.93 -1.91 -0.91
CA TYR A 154 3.11 -3.33 -1.18
C TYR A 154 2.24 -4.15 -0.23
N LEU A 155 1.54 -5.15 -0.77
CA LEU A 155 0.85 -6.16 0.01
C LEU A 155 1.81 -7.30 0.35
N LEU A 156 2.10 -7.50 1.62
CA LEU A 156 3.00 -8.56 2.10
C LEU A 156 2.23 -9.83 2.45
N GLU A 157 1.20 -9.68 3.28
CA GLU A 157 0.46 -10.79 3.88
C GLU A 157 -1.02 -10.43 4.06
N ILE A 158 -1.87 -11.44 4.27
CA ILE A 158 -3.24 -11.27 4.74
C ILE A 158 -3.48 -12.19 5.93
N HIS A 159 -3.99 -11.60 7.00
CA HIS A 159 -4.35 -12.29 8.24
C HIS A 159 -5.86 -12.44 8.34
N HIS A 160 -6.33 -13.61 8.73
CA HIS A 160 -7.73 -13.81 9.06
C HIS A 160 -7.98 -13.49 10.53
N VAL A 161 -8.72 -12.40 10.78
CA VAL A 161 -8.86 -11.80 12.11
C VAL A 161 -10.21 -12.12 12.76
N ALA A 162 -11.24 -12.42 11.97
CA ALA A 162 -12.55 -12.84 12.43
C ALA A 162 -13.35 -13.45 11.28
N LYS A 163 -14.53 -14.02 11.55
CA LYS A 163 -15.41 -14.60 10.53
C LYS A 163 -15.62 -13.64 9.34
N ALA A 164 -15.13 -14.07 8.18
CA ALA A 164 -15.17 -13.30 6.94
C ALA A 164 -14.56 -11.89 7.06
N SER A 165 -13.57 -11.72 7.93
CA SER A 165 -12.83 -10.48 8.16
C SER A 165 -11.34 -10.74 7.99
N LEU A 166 -10.74 -10.02 7.05
CA LEU A 166 -9.34 -10.14 6.66
C LEU A 166 -8.65 -8.81 6.93
N GLN A 167 -7.42 -8.87 7.42
CA GLN A 167 -6.57 -7.70 7.63
C GLN A 167 -5.30 -7.86 6.78
N PRO A 168 -5.07 -7.01 5.77
CA PRO A 168 -3.86 -7.04 4.99
C PRO A 168 -2.70 -6.39 5.75
N VAL A 169 -1.51 -6.97 5.64
CA VAL A 169 -0.25 -6.39 6.08
C VAL A 169 0.35 -5.63 4.91
N ILE A 170 0.45 -4.31 5.08
CA ILE A 170 0.93 -3.38 4.05
C ILE A 170 2.33 -2.91 4.41
N ALA A 171 3.19 -2.86 3.41
CA ALA A 171 4.49 -2.21 3.48
C ALA A 171 4.48 -0.93 2.65
N TYR A 172 5.20 0.08 3.15
CA TYR A 172 5.55 1.30 2.45
C TYR A 172 7.00 1.23 2.00
N ARG A 173 7.24 1.53 0.72
CA ARG A 173 8.58 1.67 0.13
C ARG A 173 8.66 3.02 -0.58
N PRO A 174 9.37 4.02 -0.02
CA PRO A 174 9.48 5.35 -0.62
C PRO A 174 10.10 5.29 -2.02
N ARG A 175 9.50 5.96 -3.01
CA ARG A 175 10.11 6.12 -4.35
C ARG A 175 11.38 6.98 -4.34
N TYR A 176 11.47 7.91 -3.37
CA TYR A 176 12.59 8.83 -3.21
C TYR A 176 13.11 8.77 -1.79
N VAL A 177 14.32 8.21 -1.62
CA VAL A 177 15.13 8.52 -0.45
C VAL A 177 15.75 9.87 -0.74
N TYR A 178 15.25 10.96 -0.15
CA TYR A 178 16.00 12.21 -0.17
C TYR A 178 17.35 11.93 0.49
N PRO A 179 18.49 12.13 -0.22
CA PRO A 179 19.78 12.09 0.45
C PRO A 179 19.74 13.15 1.57
N GLN A 180 19.94 12.71 2.81
CA GLN A 180 19.84 13.48 4.05
C GLN A 180 20.84 14.65 4.18
N SER A 181 21.44 15.14 3.08
CA SER A 181 22.53 16.11 3.11
C SER A 181 22.14 17.55 2.74
N CYS A 182 20.89 17.85 2.41
CA CYS A 182 20.50 19.22 2.08
C CYS A 182 19.41 19.74 3.03
N PRO A 183 19.73 20.65 3.97
CA PRO A 183 18.68 21.38 4.66
C PRO A 183 17.87 22.17 3.61
N PRO A 184 16.54 22.27 3.75
CA PRO A 184 15.74 23.15 2.90
C PRO A 184 16.28 24.58 3.02
N PRO A 185 16.34 25.35 1.92
CA PRO A 185 16.87 26.70 1.96
C PRO A 185 16.04 27.51 2.97
N THR A 186 16.66 27.86 4.09
CA THR A 186 16.01 28.48 5.25
C THR A 186 15.75 29.98 5.04
N SER A 187 15.99 30.49 3.82
CA SER A 187 15.77 31.90 3.49
C SER A 187 14.73 32.04 2.40
N ALA A 188 13.78 32.95 2.62
CA ALA A 188 12.72 33.32 1.67
C ALA A 188 13.26 33.75 0.28
N ALA A 189 14.54 34.12 0.17
CA ALA A 189 15.18 34.53 -1.08
C ALA A 189 15.39 33.39 -2.09
N ALA A 190 15.34 32.12 -1.66
CA ALA A 190 15.56 30.98 -2.58
C ALA A 190 14.32 30.59 -3.39
N TYR A 191 13.12 31.03 -2.99
CA TYR A 191 11.89 30.72 -3.73
C TYR A 191 11.81 31.44 -5.09
N SER A 192 12.58 32.50 -5.29
CA SER A 192 12.65 33.23 -6.56
C SER A 192 13.47 32.53 -7.65
N ALA A 193 14.16 31.44 -7.32
CA ALA A 193 15.01 30.70 -8.27
C ALA A 193 14.34 29.47 -8.88
N TYR A 194 13.12 29.13 -8.46
CA TYR A 194 12.34 28.11 -9.15
C TYR A 194 11.73 28.73 -10.41
N PRO A 195 11.89 28.10 -11.60
CA PRO A 195 11.12 28.52 -12.76
C PRO A 195 9.64 28.42 -12.38
N SER A 196 8.96 29.56 -12.38
CA SER A 196 7.52 29.60 -12.33
C SER A 196 7.01 28.86 -13.57
N TYR A 197 6.65 27.59 -13.40
CA TYR A 197 5.86 26.89 -14.41
C TYR A 197 4.48 27.53 -14.41
N GLY A 198 4.33 28.58 -15.21
CA GLY A 198 3.04 29.06 -15.65
C GLY A 198 2.42 27.97 -16.50
N TRP A 199 1.29 27.44 -16.04
CA TRP A 199 0.42 26.61 -16.84
C TRP A 199 -0.81 27.45 -17.24
N PRO A 200 -1.34 27.24 -18.45
CA PRO A 200 -2.49 27.98 -18.99
C PRO A 200 -3.78 27.74 -18.20
#